data_AF-A0A6A4GAC3-F1
#
_entry.id   AF-A0A6A4GAC3-F1
#
_cell.length_a   1.000
_cell.length_b   1.000
_cell.length_c   1.000
_cell.angle_alpha   90.00
_cell.angle_beta   90.00
_cell.angle_gamma   90.00
#
_symmetry.space_group_name_H-M   'P 1'
#
loop_
_entity.id
_entity.type
_entity.pdbx_description
1 polymer ?
#
loop_
_entity_poly.entity_id
_entity_poly.type
_entity_poly.pdbx_seq_one_letter_code
_entity_poly.pdbx_strand_id
1 'polypeptide(L)'
;GSEQHQAILGKANKVNQNAEADKATIVSIVQKLLDFGVLNANICQEQLDTAILDGTGLMVKINLDKREIRARTGLFYKQTKSNLLRKHQKESFEAIQRRARPVWEKIISLIGFFDLDPNKALDIILDVMSVNLTSHYTFFFALLSFSPWARPSTLSYNESSMSTDPKPDQFRGKTLDEVLNLADPRSQWSNSDMAPGSRVLAQILGFKLNYYQSTDVPETPKSLYLTAALLIREGLVALEDLYPHLSPDDSEMESVRATYLKNVQLRISSAKMSQLAMAAPLESTSSTPTSSKLKAAPASEPKKTEEPKDPPNQKAGILIALLAVGALKPAIAILSRFP
;
A
#
# COMPACT_ATOMS: atom_id res chain seq x y z
N GLY A 1 41.15 38.54 17.03
CA GLY A 1 39.73 38.23 16.80
C GLY A 1 38.89 39.49 16.57
N SER A 2 38.93 40.44 17.50
CA SER A 2 38.16 41.71 17.46
C SER A 2 38.60 42.67 16.35
N GLU A 3 39.89 42.83 16.10
CA GLU A 3 40.41 43.77 15.08
C GLU A 3 40.06 43.33 13.65
N GLN A 4 40.09 42.03 13.35
CA GLN A 4 39.68 41.50 12.05
C GLN A 4 38.18 41.68 11.81
N HIS A 5 37.35 41.54 12.86
CA HIS A 5 35.90 41.80 12.77
C HIS A 5 35.59 43.28 12.52
N GLN A 6 36.31 44.21 13.17
CA GLN A 6 36.16 45.65 12.93
C GLN A 6 36.63 46.06 11.52
N ALA A 7 37.71 45.46 11.01
CA ALA A 7 38.18 45.69 9.65
C ALA A 7 37.18 45.19 8.58
N ILE A 8 36.52 44.05 8.81
CA ILE A 8 35.48 43.51 7.92
C ILE A 8 34.23 44.41 7.93
N LEU A 9 33.80 44.89 9.10
CA LEU A 9 32.69 45.83 9.24
C LEU A 9 32.99 47.17 8.53
N GLY A 10 34.20 47.70 8.68
CA GLY A 10 34.65 48.91 7.97
C GLY A 10 34.67 48.72 6.46
N LYS A 11 35.07 47.54 5.97
CA LYS A 11 35.05 47.21 4.54
C LYS A 11 33.61 47.05 4.02
N ALA A 12 32.73 46.41 4.78
CA ALA A 12 31.31 46.27 4.43
C ALA A 12 30.60 47.63 4.36
N ASN A 13 30.89 48.55 5.29
CA ASN A 13 30.31 49.89 5.28
C ASN A 13 30.79 50.72 4.08
N LYS A 14 32.08 50.61 3.71
CA LYS A 14 32.60 51.24 2.48
C LYS A 14 31.96 50.68 1.21
N VAL A 15 31.73 49.36 1.16
CA VAL A 15 31.03 48.73 0.02
C VAL A 15 29.58 49.20 -0.06
N ASN A 16 28.88 49.34 1.06
CA ASN A 16 27.52 49.86 1.07
C ASN A 16 27.45 51.33 0.63
N GLN A 17 28.39 52.18 1.08
CA GLN A 17 28.48 53.58 0.65
C GLN A 17 28.78 53.69 -0.85
N ASN A 18 29.66 52.84 -1.39
CA ASN A 18 29.93 52.80 -2.82
C ASN A 18 28.69 52.33 -3.60
N ALA A 19 27.99 51.31 -3.11
CA ALA A 19 26.76 50.82 -3.75
C ALA A 19 25.63 51.88 -3.74
N GLU A 20 25.57 52.73 -2.72
CA GLU A 20 24.62 53.84 -2.65
C GLU A 20 25.00 54.99 -3.60
N ALA A 21 26.29 55.28 -3.74
CA ALA A 21 26.80 56.22 -4.74
C ALA A 21 26.56 55.71 -6.19
N ASP A 22 26.77 54.42 -6.43
CA ASP A 22 26.53 53.77 -7.72
C ASP A 22 25.04 53.77 -8.09
N LYS A 23 24.15 53.63 -7.10
CA LYS A 23 22.70 53.80 -7.31
C LYS A 23 22.36 55.23 -7.77
N ALA A 24 22.98 56.24 -7.18
CA ALA A 24 22.74 57.64 -7.56
C ALA A 24 23.23 57.95 -8.99
N THR A 25 24.39 57.42 -9.40
CA THR A 25 24.86 57.55 -10.79
C THR A 25 23.95 56.82 -11.76
N ILE A 26 23.48 55.61 -11.43
CA ILE A 26 22.51 54.88 -12.26
C ILE A 26 21.21 55.68 -12.43
N VAL A 27 20.67 56.30 -11.38
CA VAL A 27 19.48 57.16 -11.47
C VAL A 27 19.70 58.29 -12.48
N SER A 28 20.87 58.96 -12.44
CA SER A 28 21.19 60.05 -13.37
C SER A 28 21.34 59.59 -14.83
N ILE A 29 21.84 58.37 -15.05
CA ILE A 29 21.97 57.78 -16.38
C ILE A 29 20.60 57.39 -16.91
N VAL A 30 19.76 56.78 -16.08
CA VAL A 30 18.39 56.38 -16.45
C VAL A 30 17.53 57.62 -16.76
N GLN A 31 17.66 58.71 -16.00
CA GLN A 31 17.02 59.99 -16.33
C GLN A 31 17.44 60.50 -17.72
N LYS A 32 18.75 60.55 -18.00
CA LYS A 32 19.24 60.97 -19.31
C LYS A 32 18.73 60.07 -20.44
N LEU A 33 18.69 58.76 -20.23
CA LEU A 33 18.21 57.80 -21.24
C LEU A 33 16.69 57.88 -21.47
N LEU A 34 15.93 58.30 -20.45
CA LEU A 34 14.50 58.65 -20.59
C LEU A 34 14.32 59.95 -21.37
N ASP A 35 15.13 60.98 -21.10
CA ASP A 35 15.08 62.27 -21.82
C ASP A 35 15.44 62.12 -23.31
N PHE A 36 16.40 61.24 -23.63
CA PHE A 36 16.77 60.91 -25.01
C PHE A 36 15.77 59.96 -25.71
N GLY A 37 14.70 59.51 -25.01
CA GLY A 37 13.63 58.71 -25.58
C GLY A 37 14.01 57.28 -25.98
N VAL A 38 15.17 56.78 -25.52
CA VAL A 38 15.68 55.44 -25.84
C VAL A 38 14.99 54.37 -24.96
N LEU A 39 14.55 54.75 -23.76
CA LEU A 39 13.85 53.88 -22.82
C LEU A 39 12.37 54.26 -22.73
N ASN A 40 11.50 53.26 -22.85
CA ASN A 40 10.07 53.43 -22.67
C ASN A 40 9.73 53.42 -21.16
N ALA A 41 9.09 54.48 -20.68
CA ALA A 41 8.76 54.70 -19.27
C ALA A 41 8.06 53.49 -18.62
N ASN A 42 7.22 52.78 -19.37
CA ASN A 42 6.47 51.62 -18.89
C ASN A 42 7.37 50.41 -18.61
N ILE A 43 8.39 50.18 -19.44
CA ILE A 43 9.32 49.05 -19.27
C ILE A 43 10.23 49.29 -18.07
N CYS A 44 10.64 50.55 -17.86
CA CYS A 44 11.41 50.94 -16.69
C CYS A 44 10.62 50.72 -15.40
N GLN A 45 9.30 50.97 -15.37
CA GLN A 45 8.47 50.74 -14.20
C GLN A 45 8.32 49.26 -13.80
N GLU A 46 8.40 48.34 -14.75
CA GLU A 46 8.25 46.91 -14.47
C GLU A 46 9.55 46.23 -14.02
N GLN A 47 10.71 46.73 -14.46
CA GLN A 47 11.99 46.03 -14.32
C GLN A 47 12.99 46.73 -13.38
N LEU A 48 12.80 48.01 -13.06
CA LEU A 48 13.66 48.69 -12.07
C LEU A 48 13.22 48.44 -10.64
N ASP A 49 14.20 48.44 -9.74
CA ASP A 49 14.00 48.39 -8.30
C ASP A 49 13.34 49.69 -7.79
N THR A 50 12.52 49.59 -6.75
CA THR A 50 11.67 50.68 -6.24
C THR A 50 12.48 51.91 -5.82
N ALA A 51 13.70 51.69 -5.29
CA ALA A 51 14.62 52.75 -4.88
C ALA A 51 15.16 53.60 -6.05
N ILE A 52 15.34 53.01 -7.24
CA ILE A 52 15.84 53.72 -8.43
C ILE A 52 14.68 54.46 -9.11
N LEU A 53 13.49 53.86 -9.09
CA LEU A 53 12.26 54.45 -9.60
C LEU A 53 11.83 55.71 -8.84
N ASP A 54 11.97 55.74 -7.51
CA ASP A 54 11.72 56.93 -6.70
C ASP A 54 12.66 58.10 -7.06
N GLY A 55 13.93 57.83 -7.37
CA GLY A 55 14.90 58.84 -7.80
C GLY A 55 14.65 59.42 -9.20
N THR A 56 14.05 58.63 -10.09
CA THR A 56 13.70 59.07 -11.46
C THR A 56 12.39 59.86 -11.56
N GLY A 57 11.65 60.02 -10.45
CA GLY A 57 10.39 60.77 -10.41
C GLY A 57 9.21 60.09 -11.11
N LEU A 58 9.36 58.83 -11.55
CA LEU A 58 8.37 58.09 -12.34
C LEU A 58 7.32 57.35 -11.49
N MET A 59 7.27 57.56 -10.17
CA MET A 59 6.44 56.78 -9.25
C MET A 59 5.23 57.57 -8.70
N VAL A 60 4.05 56.95 -8.82
CA VAL A 60 2.85 57.30 -8.04
C VAL A 60 2.92 56.52 -6.73
N LYS A 61 3.23 57.20 -5.62
CA LYS A 61 3.44 56.64 -4.27
C LYS A 61 2.18 56.01 -3.67
N ILE A 62 1.68 54.90 -4.22
CA ILE A 62 0.52 54.20 -3.67
C ILE A 62 0.93 52.80 -3.20
N ASN A 63 1.35 52.74 -1.93
CA ASN A 63 1.31 51.55 -1.05
C ASN A 63 1.94 50.24 -1.59
N LEU A 64 2.93 50.32 -2.49
CA LEU A 64 3.62 49.13 -3.00
C LEU A 64 4.38 48.42 -1.88
N ASP A 65 5.10 49.13 -1.02
CA ASP A 65 5.86 48.54 0.10
C ASP A 65 4.95 47.78 1.07
N LYS A 66 3.79 48.36 1.41
CA LYS A 66 2.81 47.69 2.28
C LYS A 66 2.18 46.47 1.61
N ARG A 67 2.12 46.43 0.27
CA ARG A 67 1.60 45.29 -0.49
C ARG A 67 2.66 44.20 -0.63
N GLU A 68 3.92 44.57 -0.84
CA GLU A 68 5.07 43.67 -0.87
C GLU A 68 5.31 43.04 0.50
N ILE A 69 5.30 43.83 1.58
CA ILE A 69 5.41 43.31 2.94
C ILE A 69 4.25 42.37 3.25
N ARG A 70 3.02 42.68 2.83
CA ARG A 70 1.85 41.77 2.97
C ARG A 70 1.98 40.49 2.13
N ALA A 71 2.56 40.57 0.93
CA ALA A 71 2.79 39.40 0.10
C ALA A 71 3.90 38.51 0.69
N ARG A 72 5.01 39.09 1.15
CA ARG A 72 6.13 38.37 1.79
C ARG A 72 5.73 37.78 3.13
N THR A 73 5.06 38.54 4.00
CA THR A 73 4.52 38.01 5.26
C THR A 73 3.42 36.99 5.03
N GLY A 74 2.62 37.16 3.97
CA GLY A 74 1.70 36.13 3.47
C GLY A 74 2.43 34.85 3.09
N LEU A 75 3.52 34.90 2.32
CA LEU A 75 4.28 33.69 1.98
C LEU A 75 4.94 33.03 3.20
N PHE A 76 5.40 33.82 4.17
CA PHE A 76 6.16 33.33 5.32
C PHE A 76 5.29 32.80 6.46
N TYR A 77 4.17 33.48 6.76
CA TYR A 77 3.31 33.16 7.91
C TYR A 77 1.98 32.51 7.50
N LYS A 78 1.55 32.62 6.24
CA LYS A 78 0.48 31.75 5.74
C LYS A 78 1.12 30.41 5.48
N GLN A 79 1.23 29.61 6.55
CA GLN A 79 1.48 28.19 6.42
C GLN A 79 0.51 27.69 5.34
N THR A 80 1.05 27.21 4.23
CA THR A 80 0.26 26.47 3.24
C THR A 80 -0.29 25.30 4.03
N LYS A 81 -1.53 25.46 4.53
CA LYS A 81 -2.31 24.44 5.20
C LYS A 81 -2.64 23.41 4.13
N SER A 82 -1.60 22.69 3.77
CA SER A 82 -1.61 21.48 3.01
C SER A 82 -2.38 20.57 3.93
N ASN A 83 -3.66 20.40 3.64
CA ASN A 83 -4.44 19.33 4.24
C ASN A 83 -3.63 18.06 3.95
N LEU A 84 -2.82 17.61 4.91
CA LEU A 84 -1.99 16.43 4.79
C LEU A 84 -2.89 15.20 4.53
N LEU A 85 -4.15 15.31 4.97
CA LEU A 85 -5.25 14.38 4.70
C LEU A 85 -5.79 14.42 3.26
N ARG A 86 -5.54 15.48 2.47
CA ARG A 86 -5.99 15.61 1.06
C ARG A 86 -4.92 15.19 0.04
N LYS A 87 -3.64 15.11 0.43
CA LYS A 87 -2.61 14.44 -0.41
C LYS A 87 -2.78 12.91 -0.45
N HIS A 88 -3.65 12.36 0.41
CA HIS A 88 -4.19 11.01 0.29
C HIS A 88 -5.61 11.02 -0.33
N GLN A 89 -5.96 12.01 -1.16
CA GLN A 89 -6.90 11.72 -2.23
C GLN A 89 -6.21 10.67 -3.11
N LYS A 90 -6.56 9.41 -2.84
CA LYS A 90 -6.42 8.29 -3.77
C LYS A 90 -6.70 8.87 -5.14
N GLU A 91 -5.73 8.75 -6.04
CA GLU A 91 -5.92 9.20 -7.43
C GLU A 91 -7.31 8.75 -7.89
N SER A 92 -8.08 9.65 -8.50
CA SER A 92 -9.42 9.29 -9.00
C SER A 92 -9.29 8.03 -9.84
N PHE A 93 -10.23 7.10 -9.66
CA PHE A 93 -10.22 5.83 -10.38
C PHE A 93 -10.15 6.04 -11.91
N GLU A 94 -10.72 7.14 -12.42
CA GLU A 94 -10.64 7.56 -13.82
C GLU A 94 -9.20 7.92 -14.25
N ALA A 95 -8.42 8.58 -13.38
CA ALA A 95 -7.02 8.90 -13.66
C ALA A 95 -6.16 7.62 -13.74
N ILE A 96 -6.46 6.63 -12.90
CA ILE A 96 -5.82 5.31 -12.93
C ILE A 96 -6.17 4.57 -14.22
N GLN A 97 -7.45 4.58 -14.61
CA GLN A 97 -7.92 4.00 -15.88
C GLN A 97 -7.23 4.64 -17.09
N ARG A 98 -7.07 5.96 -17.11
CA ARG A 98 -6.38 6.67 -18.20
C ARG A 98 -4.93 6.22 -18.36
N ARG A 99 -4.25 5.83 -17.28
CA ARG A 99 -2.88 5.26 -17.35
C ARG A 99 -2.87 3.79 -17.70
N ALA A 100 -3.87 3.03 -17.26
CA ALA A 100 -3.96 1.59 -17.53
C ALA A 100 -4.31 1.28 -18.99
N ARG A 101 -5.13 2.12 -19.65
CA ARG A 101 -5.52 1.95 -21.06
C ARG A 101 -4.33 1.81 -22.03
N PRO A 102 -3.35 2.75 -22.09
CA PRO A 102 -2.23 2.61 -23.03
C PRO A 102 -1.33 1.41 -22.72
N VAL A 103 -1.23 1.01 -21.44
CA VAL A 103 -0.49 -0.20 -21.05
C VAL A 103 -1.21 -1.45 -21.56
N TRP A 104 -2.53 -1.49 -21.45
CA TRP A 104 -3.34 -2.60 -21.96
C TRP A 104 -3.23 -2.74 -23.48
N GLU A 105 -3.32 -1.64 -24.22
CA GLU A 105 -3.14 -1.62 -25.68
C GLU A 105 -1.74 -2.13 -26.08
N LYS A 106 -0.71 -1.73 -25.32
CA LYS A 106 0.65 -2.22 -25.53
C LYS A 106 0.78 -3.72 -25.24
N ILE A 107 0.14 -4.24 -24.19
CA ILE A 107 0.11 -5.67 -23.90
C ILE A 107 -0.53 -6.43 -25.06
N ILE A 108 -1.67 -5.98 -25.58
CA ILE A 108 -2.33 -6.60 -26.73
C ILE A 108 -1.41 -6.56 -27.96
N SER A 109 -0.74 -5.43 -28.23
CA SER A 109 0.20 -5.33 -29.35
C SER A 109 1.38 -6.27 -29.22
N LEU A 110 1.88 -6.49 -28.00
CA LEU A 110 2.98 -7.43 -27.74
C LEU A 110 2.52 -8.87 -27.91
N ILE A 111 1.33 -9.20 -27.41
CA ILE A 111 0.71 -10.52 -27.57
C ILE A 111 0.57 -10.85 -29.07
N GLY A 112 0.06 -9.91 -29.87
CA GLY A 112 -0.09 -10.09 -31.32
C GLY A 112 1.21 -9.99 -32.12
N PHE A 113 2.22 -9.27 -31.65
CA PHE A 113 3.51 -9.16 -32.36
C PHE A 113 4.40 -10.38 -32.16
N PHE A 114 4.36 -11.00 -30.98
CA PHE A 114 5.18 -12.17 -30.62
C PHE A 114 4.41 -13.50 -30.63
N ASP A 115 3.13 -13.50 -31.04
CA ASP A 115 2.23 -14.66 -30.98
C ASP A 115 2.23 -15.34 -29.59
N LEU A 116 2.19 -14.54 -28.52
CA LEU A 116 2.15 -15.07 -27.15
C LEU A 116 0.78 -15.68 -26.85
N ASP A 117 0.74 -16.77 -26.07
CA ASP A 117 -0.51 -17.31 -25.54
C ASP A 117 -1.13 -16.30 -24.55
N PRO A 118 -2.37 -15.82 -24.78
CA PRO A 118 -3.02 -14.86 -23.90
C PRO A 118 -3.23 -15.38 -22.47
N ASN A 119 -3.42 -16.70 -22.28
CA ASN A 119 -3.52 -17.29 -20.94
C ASN A 119 -2.17 -17.25 -20.21
N LYS A 120 -1.06 -17.44 -20.94
CA LYS A 120 0.28 -17.31 -20.36
C LYS A 120 0.62 -15.86 -20.06
N ALA A 121 0.16 -14.92 -20.89
CA ALA A 121 0.29 -13.50 -20.59
C ALA A 121 -0.49 -13.12 -19.32
N LEU A 122 -1.70 -13.65 -19.13
CA LEU A 122 -2.49 -13.45 -17.91
C LEU A 122 -1.79 -14.03 -16.67
N ASP A 123 -1.22 -15.23 -16.77
CA ASP A 123 -0.42 -15.87 -15.72
C ASP A 123 0.73 -14.97 -15.23
N ILE A 124 1.45 -14.34 -16.16
CA ILE A 124 2.54 -13.39 -15.87
C ILE A 124 2.00 -12.10 -15.24
N ILE A 125 0.87 -11.57 -15.74
CA ILE A 125 0.24 -10.37 -15.15
C ILE A 125 -0.14 -10.64 -13.68
N LEU A 126 -0.68 -11.82 -13.38
CA LEU A 126 -1.02 -12.23 -12.02
C LEU A 126 0.21 -12.37 -11.13
N ASP A 127 1.34 -12.86 -11.64
CA ASP A 127 2.59 -12.91 -10.89
C ASP A 127 3.11 -11.51 -10.56
N VAL A 128 3.10 -10.61 -11.54
CA VAL A 128 3.52 -9.21 -11.33
C VAL A 128 2.58 -8.50 -10.35
N MET A 129 1.29 -8.80 -10.40
CA MET A 129 0.32 -8.31 -9.42
C MET A 129 0.64 -8.83 -8.02
N SER A 130 0.96 -10.12 -7.87
CA SER A 130 1.25 -10.75 -6.57
C SER A 130 2.39 -10.09 -5.81
N VAL A 131 3.42 -9.61 -6.53
CA VAL A 131 4.56 -8.90 -5.95
C VAL A 131 4.21 -7.46 -5.57
N ASN A 132 3.30 -6.82 -6.33
CA ASN A 132 3.00 -5.38 -6.22
C ASN A 132 1.66 -5.07 -5.53
N LEU A 133 1.11 -6.02 -4.77
CA LEU A 133 -0.21 -5.91 -4.13
C LEU A 133 -0.33 -4.71 -3.18
N THR A 134 0.73 -4.43 -2.42
CA THR A 134 0.74 -3.38 -1.40
C THR A 134 0.74 -1.97 -2.00
N SER A 135 1.43 -1.79 -3.14
CA SER A 135 1.67 -0.46 -3.72
C SER A 135 0.66 -0.10 -4.82
N HIS A 136 0.23 -1.07 -5.65
CA HIS A 136 -0.43 -0.76 -6.93
C HIS A 136 -1.67 -1.61 -7.25
N TYR A 137 -2.34 -2.21 -6.26
CA TYR A 137 -3.51 -3.06 -6.52
C TYR A 137 -4.63 -2.36 -7.32
N THR A 138 -4.88 -1.07 -7.08
CA THR A 138 -5.91 -0.29 -7.80
C THR A 138 -5.61 -0.15 -9.29
N PHE A 139 -4.34 -0.05 -9.65
CA PHE A 139 -3.92 -0.01 -11.05
C PHE A 139 -4.11 -1.36 -11.74
N PHE A 140 -3.76 -2.48 -11.09
CA PHE A 140 -3.98 -3.81 -11.66
C PHE A 140 -5.47 -4.11 -11.85
N PHE A 141 -6.34 -3.66 -10.95
CA PHE A 141 -7.79 -3.77 -11.16
C PHE A 141 -8.30 -2.92 -12.32
N ALA A 142 -7.79 -1.69 -12.46
CA ALA A 142 -8.09 -0.86 -13.62
C ALA A 142 -7.55 -1.47 -14.93
N LEU A 143 -6.41 -2.18 -14.88
CA LEU A 143 -5.85 -2.88 -16.03
C LEU A 143 -6.70 -4.10 -16.41
N LEU A 144 -7.04 -4.93 -15.42
CA LEU A 144 -7.85 -6.13 -15.63
C LEU A 144 -9.25 -5.78 -16.11
N SER A 145 -9.82 -4.63 -15.75
CA SER A 145 -11.15 -4.23 -16.21
C SER A 145 -11.25 -3.95 -17.71
N PHE A 146 -10.14 -3.64 -18.37
CA PHE A 146 -10.08 -3.56 -19.84
C PHE A 146 -9.91 -4.93 -20.50
N SER A 147 -9.61 -5.96 -19.71
CA SER A 147 -9.39 -7.31 -20.21
C SER A 147 -10.70 -8.05 -20.49
N PRO A 148 -10.71 -8.97 -21.48
CA PRO A 148 -11.89 -9.78 -21.78
C PRO A 148 -12.25 -10.76 -20.66
N TRP A 149 -11.35 -10.97 -19.70
CA TRP A 149 -11.57 -11.85 -18.54
C TRP A 149 -12.28 -11.15 -17.39
N ALA A 150 -12.34 -9.81 -17.38
CA ALA A 150 -13.09 -9.07 -16.39
C ALA A 150 -14.55 -8.90 -16.77
N ARG A 151 -15.40 -8.80 -15.74
CA ARG A 151 -16.81 -8.46 -15.91
C ARG A 151 -16.94 -7.05 -16.53
N PRO A 152 -17.84 -6.84 -17.49
CA PRO A 152 -18.05 -5.54 -18.14
C PRO A 152 -18.44 -4.38 -17.20
N SER A 153 -18.87 -4.66 -15.96
CA SER A 153 -19.55 -3.67 -15.10
C SER A 153 -18.87 -3.38 -13.74
N THR A 154 -17.70 -3.93 -13.44
CA THR A 154 -17.17 -3.97 -12.06
C THR A 154 -16.69 -2.64 -11.47
N LEU A 155 -16.55 -1.59 -12.27
CA LEU A 155 -15.81 -0.40 -11.82
C LEU A 155 -16.59 0.92 -11.90
N SER A 156 -17.92 0.84 -11.92
CA SER A 156 -18.75 1.95 -11.42
C SER A 156 -18.68 1.97 -9.88
N TYR A 157 -17.55 2.40 -9.34
CA TYR A 157 -17.47 2.74 -7.92
C TYR A 157 -18.31 4.00 -7.70
N ASN A 158 -19.56 3.81 -7.26
CA ASN A 158 -20.41 4.93 -6.88
C ASN A 158 -19.91 5.44 -5.51
N GLU A 159 -18.95 6.38 -5.53
CA GLU A 159 -18.42 7.11 -4.36
C GLU A 159 -19.54 7.73 -3.50
N SER A 160 -20.70 7.97 -4.11
CA SER A 160 -21.90 8.54 -3.50
C SER A 160 -22.54 7.68 -2.40
N SER A 161 -22.09 6.43 -2.19
CA SER A 161 -22.64 5.54 -1.14
C SER A 161 -21.87 5.53 0.19
N MET A 162 -20.77 6.28 0.34
CA MET A 162 -20.14 6.51 1.65
C MET A 162 -20.92 7.55 2.46
N SER A 163 -22.18 7.25 2.79
CA SER A 163 -22.84 7.92 3.91
C SER A 163 -22.12 7.48 5.18
N THR A 164 -21.33 8.38 5.77
CA THR A 164 -20.44 8.08 6.91
C THR A 164 -21.18 7.91 8.24
N ASP A 165 -22.49 8.15 8.26
CA ASP A 165 -23.31 7.94 9.45
C ASP A 165 -24.16 6.67 9.30
N PRO A 166 -23.86 5.59 10.06
CA PRO A 166 -24.77 4.46 10.14
C PRO A 166 -26.08 4.96 10.73
N LYS A 167 -27.18 4.84 9.99
CA LYS A 167 -28.50 5.21 10.50
C LYS A 167 -28.80 4.32 11.72
N PRO A 168 -29.16 4.90 12.89
CA PRO A 168 -29.54 4.09 14.04
C PRO A 168 -30.73 3.19 13.64
N ASP A 169 -30.68 1.91 14.04
CA ASP A 169 -31.63 0.83 13.70
C ASP A 169 -31.59 0.24 12.27
N GLN A 170 -30.60 0.54 11.43
CA GLN A 170 -30.50 -0.02 10.06
C GLN A 170 -30.48 -1.56 9.96
N PHE A 171 -30.04 -2.23 11.03
CA PHE A 171 -29.85 -3.69 11.08
C PHE A 171 -30.79 -4.42 12.04
N ARG A 172 -31.73 -3.72 12.70
CA ARG A 172 -32.63 -4.34 13.67
C ARG A 172 -33.72 -5.14 12.97
N GLY A 173 -33.90 -6.41 13.36
CA GLY A 173 -34.95 -7.30 12.82
C GLY A 173 -34.64 -7.93 11.46
N LYS A 174 -33.43 -7.76 10.93
CA LYS A 174 -32.98 -8.37 9.67
C LYS A 174 -32.23 -9.67 9.92
N THR A 175 -32.32 -10.60 8.97
CA THR A 175 -31.52 -11.83 9.00
C THR A 175 -30.04 -11.55 8.74
N LEU A 176 -29.15 -12.45 9.16
CA LEU A 176 -27.70 -12.28 8.94
C LEU A 176 -27.39 -12.06 7.45
N ASP A 177 -28.05 -12.78 6.56
CA ASP A 177 -27.88 -12.63 5.11
C ASP A 177 -28.35 -11.27 4.58
N GLU A 178 -29.47 -10.75 5.08
CA GLU A 178 -29.93 -9.40 4.73
C GLU A 178 -28.96 -8.32 5.23
N VAL A 179 -28.40 -8.51 6.44
CA VAL A 179 -27.39 -7.61 7.00
C VAL A 179 -26.11 -7.66 6.16
N LEU A 180 -25.64 -8.85 5.76
CA LEU A 180 -24.46 -9.01 4.91
C LEU A 180 -24.68 -8.44 3.51
N ASN A 181 -25.85 -8.68 2.92
CA ASN A 181 -26.22 -8.12 1.61
C ASN A 181 -26.26 -6.60 1.59
N LEU A 182 -26.66 -6.00 2.72
CA LEU A 182 -26.76 -4.57 2.87
C LEU A 182 -25.42 -3.92 3.26
N ALA A 183 -24.58 -4.65 4.01
CA ALA A 183 -23.25 -4.20 4.41
C ALA A 183 -22.22 -4.30 3.27
N ASP A 184 -22.39 -5.25 2.36
CA ASP A 184 -21.52 -5.42 1.19
C ASP A 184 -22.30 -5.30 -0.12
N PRO A 185 -22.33 -4.13 -0.78
CA PRO A 185 -23.02 -3.98 -2.06
C PRO A 185 -22.43 -4.86 -3.18
N ARG A 186 -21.20 -5.38 -3.03
CA ARG A 186 -20.60 -6.34 -3.96
C ARG A 186 -21.18 -7.75 -3.81
N SER A 187 -21.87 -8.03 -2.71
CA SER A 187 -22.46 -9.34 -2.42
C SER A 187 -23.80 -9.60 -3.15
N GLN A 188 -24.34 -8.58 -3.84
CA GLN A 188 -25.51 -8.71 -4.73
C GLN A 188 -25.19 -9.45 -6.04
N TRP A 189 -23.91 -9.68 -6.34
CA TRP A 189 -23.50 -10.33 -7.58
C TRP A 189 -23.83 -11.82 -7.55
N SER A 190 -24.65 -12.24 -8.50
CA SER A 190 -24.97 -13.65 -8.74
C SER A 190 -23.89 -14.30 -9.60
N ASN A 191 -23.72 -15.62 -9.49
CA ASN A 191 -22.82 -16.38 -10.39
C ASN A 191 -23.22 -16.24 -11.87
N SER A 192 -24.49 -15.96 -12.16
CA SER A 192 -24.99 -15.67 -13.51
C SER A 192 -24.33 -14.45 -14.16
N ASP A 193 -23.83 -13.51 -13.35
CA ASP A 193 -23.26 -12.26 -13.84
C ASP A 193 -21.75 -12.38 -14.10
N MET A 194 -21.15 -13.55 -13.85
CA MET A 194 -19.71 -13.80 -14.05
C MET A 194 -19.38 -13.84 -15.54
N ALA A 195 -18.29 -13.17 -15.93
CA ALA A 195 -17.78 -13.28 -17.30
C ALA A 195 -17.27 -14.70 -17.57
N PRO A 196 -17.37 -15.23 -18.80
CA PRO A 196 -16.85 -16.55 -19.13
C PRO A 196 -15.33 -16.68 -18.87
N GLY A 197 -14.59 -15.58 -18.94
CA GLY A 197 -13.16 -15.54 -18.61
C GLY A 197 -12.82 -15.67 -17.13
N SER A 198 -13.80 -15.55 -16.22
CA SER A 198 -13.62 -15.79 -14.77
C SER A 198 -13.12 -17.21 -14.49
N ARG A 199 -13.67 -18.19 -15.21
CA ARG A 199 -13.31 -19.60 -15.04
C ARG A 199 -11.86 -19.86 -15.42
N VAL A 200 -11.38 -19.23 -16.49
CA VAL A 200 -9.97 -19.33 -16.92
C VAL A 200 -9.05 -18.74 -15.86
N LEU A 201 -9.43 -17.60 -15.28
CA LEU A 201 -8.65 -16.95 -14.24
C LEU A 201 -8.61 -17.79 -12.95
N ALA A 202 -9.74 -18.42 -12.58
CA ALA A 202 -9.82 -19.37 -11.48
C ALA A 202 -8.94 -20.60 -11.72
N GLN A 203 -8.94 -21.15 -12.93
CA GLN A 203 -8.10 -22.29 -13.29
C GLN A 203 -6.60 -21.96 -13.22
N ILE A 204 -6.18 -20.79 -13.71
CA ILE A 204 -4.77 -20.36 -13.64
C ILE A 204 -4.33 -20.19 -12.18
N LEU A 205 -5.16 -19.54 -11.34
CA LEU A 205 -4.89 -19.43 -9.90
C LEU A 205 -4.86 -20.81 -9.23
N GLY A 206 -5.79 -21.69 -9.57
CA GLY A 206 -5.85 -23.06 -9.09
C GLY A 206 -4.60 -23.85 -9.44
N PHE A 207 -4.10 -23.73 -10.67
CA PHE A 207 -2.85 -24.33 -11.10
C PHE A 207 -1.65 -23.79 -10.30
N LYS A 208 -1.57 -22.47 -10.08
CA LYS A 208 -0.54 -21.86 -9.23
C LYS A 208 -0.60 -22.39 -7.80
N LEU A 209 -1.80 -22.54 -7.22
CA LEU A 209 -1.97 -23.06 -5.87
C LEU A 209 -1.63 -24.55 -5.78
N ASN A 210 -1.96 -25.32 -6.82
CA ASN A 210 -1.62 -26.73 -6.93
C ASN A 210 -0.10 -26.96 -6.92
N TYR A 211 0.67 -26.08 -7.57
CA TYR A 211 2.13 -26.13 -7.51
C TYR A 211 2.70 -26.12 -6.09
N TYR A 212 2.03 -25.44 -5.14
CA TYR A 212 2.46 -25.40 -3.74
C TYR A 212 1.83 -26.49 -2.86
N GLN A 213 1.16 -27.49 -3.45
CA GLN A 213 0.62 -28.64 -2.71
C GLN A 213 1.67 -29.71 -2.46
N SER A 214 2.70 -29.80 -3.31
CA SER A 214 3.77 -30.78 -3.15
C SER A 214 4.65 -30.45 -1.94
N THR A 215 4.96 -31.47 -1.13
CA THR A 215 5.81 -31.39 0.08
C THR A 215 7.23 -30.86 -0.20
N ASP A 216 7.68 -30.92 -1.45
CA ASP A 216 9.01 -30.47 -1.89
C ASP A 216 9.13 -28.93 -1.98
N VAL A 217 8.01 -28.21 -2.04
CA VAL A 217 7.96 -26.76 -2.25
C VAL A 217 7.76 -26.04 -0.91
N PRO A 218 8.38 -24.86 -0.68
CA PRO A 218 8.12 -24.05 0.51
C PRO A 218 6.63 -23.67 0.64
N GLU A 219 6.22 -23.31 1.86
CA GLU A 219 4.84 -22.89 2.14
C GLU A 219 4.37 -21.84 1.13
N THR A 220 3.12 -22.00 0.70
CA THR A 220 2.39 -21.05 -0.16
C THR A 220 2.60 -19.60 0.27
N PRO A 221 3.09 -18.72 -0.62
CA PRO A 221 3.28 -17.31 -0.31
C PRO A 221 1.97 -16.62 0.10
N LYS A 222 2.02 -15.82 1.17
CA LYS A 222 0.86 -15.02 1.64
C LYS A 222 0.34 -14.06 0.57
N SER A 223 1.22 -13.56 -0.30
CA SER A 223 0.86 -12.70 -1.43
C SER A 223 -0.11 -13.38 -2.39
N LEU A 224 0.04 -14.69 -2.64
CA LEU A 224 -0.84 -15.46 -3.53
C LEU A 224 -2.22 -15.67 -2.93
N TYR A 225 -2.32 -15.87 -1.61
CA TYR A 225 -3.63 -15.91 -0.95
C TYR A 225 -4.31 -14.55 -0.95
N LEU A 226 -3.54 -13.48 -0.76
CA LEU A 226 -4.08 -12.12 -0.83
C LEU A 226 -4.51 -11.74 -2.25
N THR A 227 -3.80 -12.15 -3.30
CA THR A 227 -4.24 -11.91 -4.69
C THR A 227 -5.54 -12.64 -4.96
N ALA A 228 -5.64 -13.93 -4.61
CA ALA A 228 -6.85 -14.71 -4.77
C ALA A 228 -8.03 -14.09 -4.01
N ALA A 229 -7.83 -13.71 -2.74
CA ALA A 229 -8.85 -13.05 -1.94
C ALA A 229 -9.30 -11.70 -2.51
N LEU A 230 -8.38 -10.88 -3.02
CA LEU A 230 -8.72 -9.61 -3.64
C LEU A 230 -9.49 -9.81 -4.96
N LEU A 231 -9.11 -10.79 -5.79
CA LEU A 231 -9.80 -11.12 -7.03
C LEU A 231 -11.22 -11.64 -6.77
N ILE A 232 -11.42 -12.41 -5.70
CA ILE A 232 -12.74 -12.83 -5.24
C ILE A 232 -13.55 -11.63 -4.76
N ARG A 233 -12.96 -10.72 -3.97
CA ARG A 233 -13.66 -9.52 -3.47
C ARG A 233 -14.15 -8.61 -4.60
N GLU A 234 -13.30 -8.36 -5.61
CA GLU A 234 -13.70 -7.56 -6.77
C GLU A 234 -14.59 -8.33 -7.76
N GLY A 235 -14.93 -9.60 -7.46
CA GLY A 235 -15.84 -10.42 -8.25
C GLY A 235 -15.28 -10.80 -9.62
N LEU A 236 -13.95 -10.90 -9.75
CA LEU A 236 -13.28 -11.39 -10.95
C LEU A 236 -13.18 -12.92 -10.96
N VAL A 237 -13.24 -13.55 -9.78
CA VAL A 237 -13.19 -15.01 -9.57
C VAL A 237 -14.33 -15.41 -8.65
N ALA A 238 -15.11 -16.41 -9.04
CA ALA A 238 -16.05 -17.05 -8.14
C ALA A 238 -15.32 -17.98 -7.17
N LEU A 239 -15.71 -17.96 -5.89
CA LEU A 239 -15.17 -18.91 -4.92
C LEU A 239 -15.44 -20.35 -5.36
N GLU A 240 -16.61 -20.62 -5.95
CA GLU A 240 -17.02 -21.94 -6.44
C GLU A 240 -16.09 -22.50 -7.53
N ASP A 241 -15.54 -21.64 -8.39
CA ASP A 241 -14.62 -22.06 -9.44
C ASP A 241 -13.21 -22.34 -8.89
N LEU A 242 -12.79 -21.59 -7.85
CA LEU A 242 -11.47 -21.77 -7.24
C LEU A 242 -11.44 -22.95 -6.27
N TYR A 243 -12.55 -23.19 -5.57
CA TYR A 243 -12.65 -24.16 -4.48
C TYR A 243 -12.18 -25.59 -4.83
N PRO A 244 -12.52 -26.17 -6.00
CA PRO A 244 -12.09 -27.51 -6.39
C PRO A 244 -10.57 -27.64 -6.58
N HIS A 245 -9.86 -26.53 -6.75
CA HIS A 245 -8.42 -26.53 -6.92
C HIS A 245 -7.65 -26.40 -5.60
N LEU A 246 -8.35 -26.26 -4.47
CA LEU A 246 -7.74 -26.07 -3.15
C LEU A 246 -7.57 -27.40 -2.41
N SER A 247 -6.36 -27.64 -1.90
CA SER A 247 -6.10 -28.70 -0.93
C SER A 247 -6.17 -28.17 0.51
N PRO A 248 -6.41 -29.03 1.52
CA PRO A 248 -6.77 -30.45 1.45
C PRO A 248 -8.20 -30.68 0.96
N ASP A 249 -8.50 -31.88 0.47
CA ASP A 249 -9.87 -32.25 0.09
C ASP A 249 -10.82 -32.21 1.29
N ASP A 250 -12.12 -32.07 1.02
CA ASP A 250 -13.14 -31.94 2.06
C ASP A 250 -13.18 -33.16 3.01
N SER A 251 -12.92 -34.35 2.49
CA SER A 251 -12.84 -35.60 3.25
C SER A 251 -11.62 -35.64 4.17
N GLU A 252 -10.51 -35.02 3.76
CA GLU A 252 -9.25 -35.02 4.51
C GLU A 252 -9.28 -34.00 5.65
N MET A 253 -10.17 -33.00 5.59
CA MET A 253 -10.21 -31.93 6.57
C MET A 253 -10.50 -32.40 7.99
N GLU A 254 -11.33 -33.45 8.15
CA GLU A 254 -11.60 -34.04 9.48
C GLU A 254 -10.34 -34.70 10.06
N SER A 255 -9.52 -35.32 9.20
CA SER A 255 -8.24 -35.90 9.63
C SER A 255 -7.26 -34.83 10.09
N VAL A 256 -7.19 -33.71 9.36
CA VAL A 256 -6.36 -32.54 9.71
C VAL A 256 -6.85 -31.89 11.01
N ARG A 257 -8.17 -31.82 11.21
CA ARG A 257 -8.75 -31.34 12.47
C ARG A 257 -8.35 -32.25 13.63
N ALA A 258 -8.42 -33.58 13.45
CA ALA A 258 -8.06 -34.53 14.49
C ALA A 258 -6.56 -34.47 14.83
N THR A 259 -5.67 -34.32 13.84
CA THR A 259 -4.23 -34.12 14.11
C THR A 259 -3.98 -32.80 14.83
N TYR A 260 -4.65 -31.72 14.43
CA TYR A 260 -4.57 -30.43 15.13
C TYR A 260 -5.02 -30.53 16.59
N LEU A 261 -6.17 -31.14 16.87
CA LEU A 261 -6.67 -31.31 18.24
C LEU A 261 -5.72 -32.16 19.10
N LYS A 262 -5.13 -33.23 18.53
CA LYS A 262 -4.10 -34.01 19.20
C LYS A 262 -2.87 -33.15 19.52
N ASN A 263 -2.40 -32.34 18.58
CA ASN A 263 -1.26 -31.44 18.78
C ASN A 263 -1.56 -30.38 19.86
N VAL A 264 -2.76 -29.81 19.87
CA VAL A 264 -3.21 -28.89 20.93
C VAL A 264 -3.26 -29.60 22.28
N GLN A 265 -3.79 -30.82 22.35
CA GLN A 265 -3.84 -31.58 23.60
C GLN A 265 -2.44 -31.97 24.09
N LEU A 266 -1.51 -32.29 23.20
CA LEU A 266 -0.10 -32.52 23.53
C LEU A 266 0.57 -31.25 24.06
N ARG A 267 0.27 -30.08 23.48
CA ARG A 267 0.75 -28.79 24.01
C ARG A 267 0.16 -28.50 25.39
N ILE A 268 -1.13 -28.78 25.59
CA ILE A 268 -1.79 -28.61 26.89
C ILE A 268 -1.22 -29.57 27.93
N SER A 269 -1.01 -30.85 27.59
CA SER A 269 -0.43 -31.84 28.52
C SER A 269 1.03 -31.54 28.83
N SER A 270 1.81 -31.13 27.82
CA SER A 270 3.19 -30.67 28.00
C SER A 270 3.25 -29.41 28.88
N ALA A 271 2.34 -28.44 28.70
CA ALA A 271 2.29 -27.23 29.54
C ALA A 271 1.80 -27.51 30.97
N LYS A 272 0.92 -28.50 31.17
CA LYS A 272 0.50 -28.95 32.51
C LYS A 272 1.62 -29.67 33.26
N MET A 273 2.52 -30.34 32.55
CA MET A 273 3.73 -30.93 33.13
C MET A 273 4.80 -29.85 33.29
N SER A 274 4.69 -29.04 34.36
CA SER A 274 5.69 -28.02 34.68
C SER A 274 7.07 -28.66 34.78
N GLN A 275 8.06 -28.15 34.04
CA GLN A 275 9.44 -28.65 34.06
C GLN A 275 10.05 -28.61 35.47
N LEU A 276 9.53 -27.75 36.35
CA LEU A 276 9.90 -27.69 37.76
C LEU A 276 9.38 -28.88 38.59
N ALA A 277 8.23 -29.46 38.23
CA ALA A 277 7.67 -30.63 38.91
C ALA A 277 8.36 -31.94 38.49
N MET A 278 9.07 -31.93 37.35
CA MET A 278 9.87 -33.06 36.85
C MET A 278 11.34 -33.00 37.33
N ALA A 279 11.76 -31.91 37.96
CA ALA A 279 13.06 -31.84 38.61
C ALA A 279 13.00 -32.68 39.91
N ALA A 280 13.77 -33.76 39.96
CA ALA A 280 13.89 -34.59 41.16
C ALA A 280 14.32 -33.73 42.35
N PRO A 281 13.79 -33.96 43.57
CA PRO A 281 14.28 -33.28 44.77
C PRO A 281 15.79 -33.50 44.89
N LEU A 282 16.56 -32.41 44.85
CA LEU A 282 18.00 -32.47 45.00
C LEU A 282 18.28 -32.85 46.45
N GLU A 283 18.58 -34.13 46.71
CA GLU A 283 18.89 -34.65 48.04
C GLU A 283 20.09 -33.89 48.64
N SER A 284 19.79 -32.95 49.52
CA SER A 284 20.78 -32.19 50.27
C SER A 284 21.21 -32.99 51.52
N THR A 285 22.14 -33.93 51.37
CA THR A 285 22.84 -34.51 52.53
C THR A 285 24.33 -34.68 52.25
N SER A 286 25.12 -34.02 53.10
CA SER A 286 26.58 -34.00 53.17
C SER A 286 27.23 -35.37 53.36
N SER A 287 28.23 -35.72 52.54
CA SER A 287 29.51 -36.34 52.97
C SER A 287 30.43 -36.69 51.77
N THR A 288 31.62 -36.06 51.77
CA THR A 288 32.94 -36.45 51.22
C THR A 288 33.13 -37.08 49.80
N PRO A 289 34.21 -36.68 49.07
CA PRO A 289 34.39 -37.04 47.67
C PRO A 289 35.11 -38.39 47.52
N THR A 290 34.61 -39.30 46.68
CA THR A 290 35.41 -40.40 46.16
C THR A 290 35.05 -40.67 44.70
N SER A 291 36.09 -40.71 43.89
CA SER A 291 36.09 -40.83 42.43
C SER A 291 35.37 -42.07 41.90
N SER A 292 34.39 -41.90 41.01
CA SER A 292 34.17 -42.82 39.90
C SER A 292 33.37 -42.18 38.76
N LYS A 293 34.11 -41.71 37.75
CA LYS A 293 33.90 -42.04 36.34
C LYS A 293 32.44 -42.06 35.83
N LEU A 294 31.87 -40.89 35.56
CA LEU A 294 30.99 -40.72 34.39
C LEU A 294 31.40 -39.42 33.68
N LYS A 295 32.08 -39.63 32.56
CA LYS A 295 32.47 -38.59 31.61
C LYS A 295 31.15 -37.98 31.11
N ALA A 296 30.88 -36.74 31.53
CA ALA A 296 29.81 -35.93 30.98
C ALA A 296 29.99 -35.88 29.46
N ALA A 297 29.11 -36.57 28.73
CA ALA A 297 28.94 -36.31 27.33
C ALA A 297 28.43 -34.86 27.22
N PRO A 298 29.07 -33.98 26.43
CA PRO A 298 28.49 -32.69 26.14
C PRO A 298 27.12 -32.96 25.51
N ALA A 299 26.10 -32.28 26.05
CA ALA A 299 24.77 -32.23 25.49
C ALA A 299 24.91 -32.01 23.97
N SER A 300 24.55 -33.04 23.21
CA SER A 300 24.27 -32.85 21.80
C SER A 300 23.09 -31.90 21.78
N GLU A 301 23.34 -30.70 21.24
CA GLU A 301 22.29 -29.80 20.80
C GLU A 301 21.21 -30.66 20.13
N PRO A 302 19.92 -30.51 20.50
CA PRO A 302 18.88 -31.21 19.77
C PRO A 302 19.01 -30.74 18.32
N LYS A 303 19.51 -31.64 17.46
CA LYS A 303 19.30 -31.58 16.03
C LYS A 303 17.83 -31.25 15.88
N LYS A 304 17.56 -30.05 15.34
CA LYS A 304 16.25 -29.66 14.81
C LYS A 304 15.78 -30.85 13.98
N THR A 305 14.94 -31.66 14.61
CA THR A 305 14.26 -32.75 13.95
C THR A 305 13.21 -31.98 13.16
N GLU A 306 13.36 -31.96 11.84
CA GLU A 306 12.39 -31.36 10.94
C GLU A 306 11.04 -31.97 11.29
N GLU A 307 10.19 -31.19 11.96
CA GLU A 307 8.79 -31.53 12.10
C GLU A 307 8.28 -31.71 10.66
N PRO A 308 7.60 -32.84 10.36
CA PRO A 308 6.99 -32.99 9.04
C PRO A 308 6.09 -31.79 8.86
N LYS A 309 6.39 -30.94 7.88
CA LYS A 309 5.51 -29.83 7.52
C LYS A 309 4.13 -30.43 7.30
N ASP A 310 3.21 -30.12 8.20
CA ASP A 310 1.81 -30.45 8.00
C ASP A 310 1.43 -29.94 6.59
N PRO A 311 0.65 -30.70 5.81
CA PRO A 311 0.27 -30.29 4.47
C PRO A 311 -0.29 -28.87 4.54
N PRO A 312 0.17 -27.95 3.69
CA PRO A 312 -0.22 -26.55 3.77
C PRO A 312 -1.73 -26.47 3.62
N ASN A 313 -2.41 -26.04 4.69
CA ASN A 313 -3.87 -25.89 4.70
C ASN A 313 -4.26 -24.69 3.84
N GLN A 314 -4.34 -24.87 2.52
CA GLN A 314 -4.59 -23.76 1.59
C GLN A 314 -5.98 -23.16 1.78
N LYS A 315 -6.97 -23.99 2.12
CA LYS A 315 -8.32 -23.54 2.50
C LYS A 315 -8.28 -22.60 3.71
N ALA A 316 -7.48 -22.89 4.73
CA ALA A 316 -7.31 -22.01 5.88
C ALA A 316 -6.54 -20.72 5.51
N GLY A 317 -5.52 -20.82 4.66
CA GLY A 317 -4.77 -19.66 4.15
C GLY A 317 -5.65 -18.67 3.38
N ILE A 318 -6.54 -19.17 2.52
CA ILE A 318 -7.51 -18.36 1.78
C ILE A 318 -8.55 -17.76 2.71
N LEU A 319 -9.04 -18.51 3.70
CA LEU A 319 -10.00 -18.01 4.69
C LEU A 319 -9.41 -16.81 5.45
N ILE A 320 -8.18 -16.92 5.93
CA ILE A 320 -7.47 -15.82 6.61
C ILE A 320 -7.34 -14.61 5.67
N ALA A 321 -6.98 -14.84 4.40
CA ALA A 321 -6.86 -13.76 3.43
C ALA A 321 -8.20 -13.09 3.09
N LEU A 322 -9.28 -13.85 2.94
CA LEU A 322 -10.63 -13.34 2.69
C LEU A 322 -11.13 -12.46 3.85
N LEU A 323 -10.89 -12.91 5.09
CA LEU A 323 -11.20 -12.12 6.29
C LEU A 323 -10.36 -10.84 6.36
N ALA A 324 -9.06 -10.91 6.02
CA ALA A 324 -8.20 -9.73 5.99
C ALA A 324 -8.62 -8.70 4.93
N VAL A 325 -9.15 -9.18 3.80
CA VAL A 325 -9.60 -8.37 2.66
C VAL A 325 -11.02 -7.82 2.86
N GLY A 326 -11.79 -8.39 3.78
CA GLY A 326 -13.16 -7.99 4.13
C GLY A 326 -14.26 -8.69 3.33
N ALA A 327 -13.95 -9.77 2.62
CA ALA A 327 -14.93 -10.56 1.86
C ALA A 327 -15.66 -11.55 2.79
N LEU A 328 -16.70 -11.05 3.48
CA LEU A 328 -17.35 -11.81 4.57
C LEU A 328 -18.22 -12.98 4.06
N LYS A 329 -19.02 -12.80 3.01
CA LYS A 329 -19.89 -13.87 2.48
C LYS A 329 -19.10 -15.14 2.10
N PRO A 330 -18.05 -15.05 1.25
CA PRO A 330 -17.25 -16.21 0.88
C PRO A 330 -16.54 -16.84 2.09
N ALA A 331 -16.06 -16.02 3.03
CA ALA A 331 -15.41 -16.53 4.24
C ALA A 331 -16.38 -17.29 5.16
N ILE A 332 -17.58 -16.74 5.38
CA ILE A 332 -18.64 -17.39 6.18
C ILE A 332 -19.12 -18.67 5.50
N ALA A 333 -19.22 -18.70 4.16
CA ALA A 333 -19.57 -19.92 3.44
C ALA A 333 -18.57 -21.06 3.73
N ILE A 334 -17.26 -20.77 3.71
CA ILE A 334 -16.21 -21.76 4.06
C ILE A 334 -16.34 -22.18 5.53
N LEU A 335 -16.50 -21.23 6.45
CA LEU A 335 -16.65 -21.50 7.89
C LEU A 335 -17.90 -22.32 8.22
N SER A 336 -19.01 -22.08 7.53
CA SER A 336 -20.27 -22.81 7.74
C SER A 336 -20.14 -24.29 7.36
N ARG A 337 -19.24 -24.61 6.44
CA ARG A 337 -18.96 -25.99 6.01
C ARG A 337 -18.01 -26.69 6.98
N PHE A 338 -17.07 -25.97 7.56
CA PHE A 338 -16.06 -26.49 8.49
C PHE A 338 -15.87 -25.56 9.69
N PRO A 339 -16.62 -25.80 10.79
CA PRO A 339 -16.62 -24.94 11.97
C PRO A 339 -15.44 -25.17 12.92
#